data_AF-A0A537HJ87-F1
#
_entry.id   AF-A0A537HJ87-F1
#
_cell.length_a   1.000
_cell.length_b   1.000
_cell.length_c   1.000
_cell.angle_alpha   90.00
_cell.angle_beta   90.00
_cell.angle_gamma   90.00
#
_symmetry.space_group_name_H-M   'P 1'
#
loop_
_entity.id
_entity.type
_entity.pdbx_description
1 polymer ?
#
loop_
_entity_poly.entity_id
_entity_poly.type
_entity_poly.pdbx_seq_one_letter_code
_entity_poly.pdbx_strand_id
1 'polypeptide(L)'
;MRLWLFLLLLAFGPPPASYPALGLAQVSASPSVPLQTDDGLDPITLIWTGYAPTWWVAANLYGWSDTAYCSSAKTVNGEAYNYTLEQPDSGATSCLGPRDHVRIWDMGYSPVYGWWSIGAAHHEHTVCFPCHHVVDSWERAESDVRFTFSHGLSTISISNFTLGNVGNYQGVYNDGNATLIELKSPPHPAHEYPVVFNENGLTNGTAWSITLDGITMSSQQPDVIFSKPNGTYSFSLVPPSGYSATPSSGTIVVKGVGATEMILFRVPWTTSSTTIHPTPGTSVSIGISGNATVLAKTIRLTVVDRPVLSFNVTEIGTRGVLNVTVPRSATPPQSSVTVLVDGVPSGTATLQQDASNYYVFLVVPYGIHLVELQFTAPQPPYSLYIAIGVLSAGVIGLLFLFRNRKNRTLPRKLADFKP
;
A
#
# COMPACT_ATOMS: atom_id res chain seq x y z
N MET A 1 19.44 17.00 -52.09
CA MET A 1 18.06 17.39 -52.43
C MET A 1 17.46 16.27 -53.27
N ARG A 2 16.41 15.62 -52.75
CA ARG A 2 15.47 14.67 -53.40
C ARG A 2 16.06 13.47 -54.18
N LEU A 3 15.82 12.28 -53.65
CA LEU A 3 15.57 11.10 -54.49
C LEU A 3 14.38 10.32 -53.93
N TRP A 4 13.23 10.54 -54.56
CA TRP A 4 12.10 9.61 -54.57
C TRP A 4 12.43 8.51 -55.57
N LEU A 5 12.29 7.25 -55.17
CA LEU A 5 11.65 6.17 -55.93
C LEU A 5 11.84 4.90 -55.11
N PHE A 6 10.76 4.25 -54.69
CA PHE A 6 10.54 2.82 -54.96
C PHE A 6 9.19 2.43 -54.36
N LEU A 7 8.23 2.21 -55.25
CA LEU A 7 6.97 1.54 -54.97
C LEU A 7 6.81 0.55 -56.11
N LEU A 8 6.91 -0.76 -55.81
CA LEU A 8 6.12 -1.76 -56.52
C LEU A 8 6.03 -3.06 -55.69
N LEU A 9 4.82 -3.26 -55.16
CA LEU A 9 4.07 -4.51 -55.02
C LEU A 9 4.84 -5.83 -54.84
N LEU A 10 4.58 -6.51 -53.72
CA LEU A 10 4.15 -7.91 -53.73
C LEU A 10 3.14 -8.11 -52.60
N ALA A 11 1.94 -8.54 -52.99
CA ALA A 11 0.80 -8.83 -52.14
C ALA A 11 0.77 -10.33 -51.78
N PHE A 12 0.18 -10.63 -50.63
CA PHE A 12 -0.31 -11.93 -50.13
C PHE A 12 0.72 -13.04 -49.78
N GLY A 13 0.95 -13.20 -48.48
CA GLY A 13 1.48 -14.40 -47.81
C GLY A 13 0.65 -14.70 -46.53
N PRO A 14 0.61 -15.97 -46.07
CA PRO A 14 -0.47 -16.55 -45.24
C PRO A 14 -0.49 -16.03 -43.78
N PRO A 15 -1.57 -16.28 -43.00
CA PRO A 15 -1.66 -15.81 -41.61
C PRO A 15 -0.54 -16.44 -40.75
N PRO A 16 -0.08 -15.76 -39.69
CA PRO A 16 0.97 -16.30 -38.84
C PRO A 16 0.49 -17.59 -38.17
N ALA A 17 1.30 -18.63 -38.33
CA ALA A 17 1.14 -19.89 -37.61
C ALA A 17 1.09 -19.60 -36.10
N SER A 18 0.06 -20.15 -35.44
CA SER A 18 0.00 -20.26 -33.99
C SER A 18 1.21 -21.07 -33.52
N TYR A 19 2.22 -20.38 -32.99
CA TYR A 19 3.24 -21.01 -32.19
C TYR A 19 2.55 -21.68 -31.01
N PRO A 20 2.71 -23.00 -30.78
CA PRO A 20 2.38 -23.52 -29.47
C PRO A 20 3.31 -22.79 -28.50
N ALA A 21 2.73 -22.17 -27.48
CA ALA A 21 3.50 -21.76 -26.32
C ALA A 21 4.15 -23.04 -25.78
N LEU A 22 5.42 -23.23 -26.13
CA LEU A 22 6.32 -24.09 -25.37
C LEU A 22 6.37 -23.46 -24.00
N GLY A 23 5.44 -23.89 -23.14
CA GLY A 23 5.62 -23.82 -21.71
C GLY A 23 6.90 -24.57 -21.42
N LEU A 24 8.01 -23.83 -21.38
CA LEU A 24 9.12 -24.19 -20.54
C LEU A 24 8.55 -24.14 -19.13
N ALA A 25 7.90 -25.24 -18.72
CA ALA A 25 7.90 -25.61 -17.33
C ALA A 25 9.39 -25.69 -16.98
N GLN A 26 9.91 -24.65 -16.35
CA GLN A 26 11.04 -24.82 -15.47
C GLN A 26 10.56 -25.86 -14.46
N VAL A 27 10.88 -27.12 -14.72
CA VAL A 27 11.04 -28.08 -13.65
C VAL A 27 12.20 -27.50 -12.86
N SER A 28 11.87 -26.66 -11.87
CA SER A 28 12.82 -26.38 -10.81
C SER A 28 13.02 -27.74 -10.15
N ALA A 29 14.04 -28.47 -10.60
CA ALA A 29 14.53 -29.63 -9.88
C ALA A 29 14.79 -29.10 -8.48
N SER A 30 13.95 -29.52 -7.54
CA SER A 30 14.14 -29.16 -6.15
C SER A 30 15.54 -29.63 -5.75
N PRO A 31 16.28 -28.88 -4.93
CA PRO A 31 17.63 -29.28 -4.59
C PRO A 31 17.55 -30.64 -3.88
N SER A 32 18.06 -31.67 -4.55
CA SER A 32 18.32 -32.96 -3.94
C SER A 32 19.41 -32.78 -2.90
N VAL A 33 19.36 -33.56 -1.81
CA VAL A 33 20.47 -33.61 -0.85
C VAL A 33 21.76 -33.96 -1.62
N PRO A 34 22.81 -33.14 -1.56
CA PRO A 34 24.08 -33.44 -2.20
C PRO A 34 24.68 -34.73 -1.65
N LEU A 35 25.42 -35.46 -2.48
CA LEU A 35 26.09 -36.69 -2.06
C LEU A 35 27.36 -36.43 -1.24
N GLN A 36 27.91 -35.22 -1.34
CA GLN A 36 29.18 -34.81 -0.75
C GLN A 36 29.18 -33.30 -0.46
N THR A 37 30.18 -32.86 0.29
CA THR A 37 30.42 -31.46 0.66
C THR A 37 30.82 -30.60 -0.53
N ASP A 38 30.83 -29.28 -0.32
CA ASP A 38 31.09 -28.27 -1.36
C ASP A 38 32.51 -28.32 -1.93
N ASP A 39 33.48 -28.77 -1.14
CA ASP A 39 34.85 -29.08 -1.60
C ASP A 39 34.96 -30.43 -2.33
N GLY A 40 33.92 -31.26 -2.30
CA GLY A 40 33.87 -32.58 -2.91
C GLY A 40 34.76 -33.62 -2.24
N LEU A 41 35.23 -33.36 -1.02
CA LEU A 41 36.18 -34.23 -0.32
C LEU A 41 35.50 -35.12 0.74
N ASP A 42 34.38 -34.69 1.30
CA ASP A 42 33.72 -35.36 2.42
C ASP A 42 32.33 -35.86 2.01
N PRO A 43 31.90 -37.05 2.45
CA PRO A 43 30.54 -37.51 2.25
C PRO A 43 29.59 -36.72 3.15
N ILE A 44 28.35 -36.52 2.69
CA ILE A 44 27.28 -36.10 3.59
C ILE A 44 26.83 -37.30 4.40
N THR A 45 26.98 -37.21 5.72
CA THR A 45 26.60 -38.26 6.69
C THR A 45 25.55 -37.79 7.69
N LEU A 46 25.19 -36.50 7.69
CA LEU A 46 24.22 -35.92 8.60
C LEU A 46 23.24 -35.02 7.86
N ILE A 47 21.94 -35.15 8.15
CA ILE A 47 20.86 -34.32 7.61
C ILE A 47 19.99 -33.85 8.78
N TRP A 48 19.83 -32.54 8.96
CA TRP A 48 18.90 -31.95 9.93
C TRP A 48 17.75 -31.30 9.19
N THR A 49 16.50 -31.54 9.62
CA THR A 49 15.31 -30.90 9.03
C THR A 49 14.75 -29.80 9.94
N GLY A 50 14.00 -28.87 9.36
CA GLY A 50 13.54 -27.65 10.01
C GLY A 50 14.54 -26.49 9.90
N TYR A 51 14.39 -25.47 10.76
CA TYR A 51 15.39 -24.42 10.89
C TYR A 51 16.54 -24.91 11.76
N ALA A 52 17.60 -25.39 11.10
CA ALA A 52 18.77 -25.99 11.72
C ALA A 52 20.05 -25.24 11.32
N PRO A 53 20.15 -23.92 11.49
CA PRO A 53 21.34 -23.22 11.02
C PRO A 53 22.58 -23.75 11.73
N THR A 54 23.74 -23.69 11.08
CA THR A 54 25.02 -24.23 11.54
C THR A 54 25.32 -23.79 12.97
N TRP A 55 25.04 -22.54 13.33
CA TRP A 55 25.23 -22.04 14.69
C TRP A 55 24.34 -22.73 15.73
N TRP A 56 23.10 -23.06 15.38
CA TRP A 56 22.16 -23.73 16.28
C TRP A 56 22.52 -25.20 16.43
N VAL A 57 22.83 -25.87 15.31
CA VAL A 57 23.26 -27.28 15.31
C VAL A 57 24.54 -27.43 16.13
N ALA A 58 25.53 -26.56 15.91
CA ALA A 58 26.76 -26.51 16.68
C ALA A 58 26.51 -26.31 18.19
N ALA A 59 25.59 -25.41 18.57
CA ALA A 59 25.24 -25.18 19.98
C ALA A 59 24.56 -26.38 20.65
N ASN A 60 23.98 -27.30 19.89
CA ASN A 60 23.30 -28.50 20.39
C ASN A 60 24.19 -29.76 20.38
N LEU A 61 25.40 -29.70 19.81
CA LEU A 61 26.44 -30.73 19.95
C LEU A 61 27.10 -30.67 21.33
N TYR A 62 26.32 -30.79 22.40
CA TYR A 62 26.78 -30.65 23.78
C TYR A 62 27.92 -31.64 24.10
N GLY A 63 29.06 -31.13 24.61
CA GLY A 63 30.27 -31.93 24.89
C GLY A 63 31.30 -31.96 23.75
N TRP A 64 30.98 -31.35 22.61
CA TRP A 64 31.90 -31.12 21.50
C TRP A 64 32.57 -29.75 21.68
N SER A 65 33.89 -29.66 21.45
CA SER A 65 34.69 -28.45 21.71
C SER A 65 35.28 -27.97 20.39
N ASP A 66 34.99 -26.73 19.99
CA ASP A 66 35.56 -26.02 18.82
C ASP A 66 37.02 -25.58 19.06
N THR A 67 37.77 -26.31 19.87
CA THR A 67 39.17 -25.98 20.11
C THR A 67 39.99 -26.54 18.95
N ALA A 68 40.36 -25.66 18.02
CA ALA A 68 41.39 -25.88 16.99
C ALA A 68 42.77 -26.29 17.56
N TYR A 69 42.89 -26.44 18.88
CA TYR A 69 44.06 -26.93 19.60
C TYR A 69 43.70 -28.21 20.34
N CYS A 70 44.63 -29.18 20.27
CA CYS A 70 44.61 -30.49 20.90
C CYS A 70 43.78 -30.52 22.19
N SER A 71 42.61 -31.16 22.15
CA SER A 71 41.81 -31.41 23.34
C SER A 71 42.43 -32.53 24.17
N SER A 72 42.09 -32.62 25.45
CA SER A 72 42.35 -33.83 26.23
C SER A 72 41.64 -35.04 25.59
N ALA A 73 42.22 -36.24 25.72
CA ALA A 73 41.63 -37.48 25.21
C ALA A 73 40.15 -37.63 25.66
N LYS A 74 39.26 -37.84 24.70
CA LYS A 74 37.86 -38.16 24.97
C LYS A 74 37.68 -39.67 25.10
N THR A 75 36.74 -40.09 25.95
CA THR A 75 36.33 -41.50 26.11
C THR A 75 35.05 -41.75 25.33
N VAL A 76 34.89 -42.95 24.78
CA VAL A 76 33.66 -43.38 24.13
C VAL A 76 32.89 -44.24 25.13
N ASN A 77 31.70 -43.80 25.55
CA ASN A 77 30.84 -44.51 26.50
C ASN A 77 31.50 -44.90 27.84
N GLY A 78 32.48 -44.12 28.31
CA GLY A 78 33.20 -44.38 29.56
C GLY A 78 34.25 -45.50 29.45
N GLU A 79 34.42 -46.11 28.28
CA GLU A 79 35.47 -47.08 28.01
C GLU A 79 36.74 -46.38 27.50
N ALA A 80 37.89 -46.91 27.90
CA ALA A 80 39.19 -46.45 27.41
C ALA A 80 39.34 -46.80 25.92
N TYR A 81 39.90 -45.87 25.16
CA TYR A 81 40.13 -46.00 23.72
C TYR A 81 40.99 -47.24 23.39
N ASN A 82 40.51 -48.10 22.48
CA ASN A 82 41.22 -49.32 22.08
C ASN A 82 42.21 -49.04 20.94
N TYR A 83 43.47 -48.86 21.32
CA TYR A 83 44.62 -48.60 20.46
C TYR A 83 45.08 -49.80 19.61
N THR A 84 44.48 -51.00 19.73
CA THR A 84 44.96 -52.20 19.00
C THR A 84 44.51 -52.27 17.53
N LEU A 85 43.72 -51.31 17.06
CA LEU A 85 43.30 -51.25 15.65
C LEU A 85 44.28 -50.48 14.76
N GLU A 86 45.29 -49.79 15.31
CA GLU A 86 46.34 -49.09 14.54
C GLU A 86 47.68 -49.09 15.28
N GLN A 87 48.80 -49.06 14.54
CA GLN A 87 50.16 -49.19 15.10
C GLN A 87 50.71 -47.83 15.58
N PRO A 88 51.04 -47.63 16.87
CA PRO A 88 51.65 -46.40 17.39
C PRO A 88 53.15 -46.30 17.09
N ASP A 89 53.67 -45.09 16.89
CA ASP A 89 55.12 -44.84 16.75
C ASP A 89 55.75 -44.52 18.13
N SER A 90 56.78 -45.27 18.53
CA SER A 90 57.35 -45.21 19.88
C SER A 90 58.40 -44.10 20.02
N GLY A 91 57.99 -42.89 20.42
CA GLY A 91 58.96 -41.85 20.78
C GLY A 91 58.47 -40.40 20.87
N ALA A 92 57.18 -40.11 20.67
CA ALA A 92 56.68 -38.73 20.62
C ALA A 92 56.02 -38.25 21.92
N THR A 93 56.24 -36.98 22.27
CA THR A 93 55.55 -36.27 23.36
C THR A 93 54.07 -36.04 22.99
N SER A 94 53.18 -36.22 23.96
CA SER A 94 51.73 -36.33 23.82
C SER A 94 51.01 -35.05 23.35
N CYS A 95 50.47 -35.07 22.13
CA CYS A 95 49.10 -34.59 21.87
C CYS A 95 48.26 -35.85 21.72
N LEU A 96 47.36 -36.13 22.66
CA LEU A 96 46.69 -37.43 22.72
C LEU A 96 45.18 -37.26 22.76
N GLY A 97 44.53 -37.96 21.84
CA GLY A 97 43.10 -38.12 21.80
C GLY A 97 42.63 -38.07 20.36
N PRO A 98 41.74 -38.97 19.96
CA PRO A 98 41.06 -38.76 18.71
C PRO A 98 40.01 -37.64 18.89
N ARG A 99 39.70 -36.94 17.81
CA ARG A 99 38.75 -35.82 17.77
C ARG A 99 37.73 -36.11 16.70
N ASP A 100 36.46 -35.79 16.94
CA ASP A 100 35.50 -35.72 15.86
C ASP A 100 35.49 -34.31 15.26
N HIS A 101 35.59 -34.24 13.95
CA HIS A 101 35.37 -33.06 13.13
C HIS A 101 33.98 -33.15 12.52
N VAL A 102 33.14 -32.16 12.81
CA VAL A 102 31.85 -32.01 12.15
C VAL A 102 31.85 -30.68 11.42
N ARG A 103 31.62 -30.74 10.12
CA ARG A 103 31.35 -29.57 9.29
C ARG A 103 29.85 -29.53 9.04
N ILE A 104 29.25 -28.35 9.18
CA ILE A 104 27.80 -28.15 9.05
C ILE A 104 27.58 -26.98 8.11
N TRP A 105 26.70 -27.18 7.14
CA TRP A 105 26.32 -26.18 6.16
C TRP A 105 24.82 -25.94 6.18
N ASP A 106 24.47 -24.66 6.14
CA ASP A 106 23.10 -24.22 5.93
C ASP A 106 22.70 -24.53 4.49
N MET A 107 21.72 -25.41 4.35
CA MET A 107 21.12 -25.71 3.07
C MET A 107 19.70 -25.17 3.00
N GLY A 108 19.21 -25.07 1.77
CA GLY A 108 17.97 -24.37 1.48
C GLY A 108 16.72 -25.17 1.83
N TYR A 109 15.75 -25.10 0.93
CA TYR A 109 14.45 -25.74 1.09
C TYR A 109 14.34 -26.99 0.21
N SER A 110 13.93 -28.11 0.80
CA SER A 110 13.50 -29.35 0.13
C SER A 110 11.99 -29.52 0.28
N PRO A 111 11.25 -29.90 -0.78
CA PRO A 111 9.82 -30.19 -0.67
C PRO A 111 9.54 -31.45 0.17
N VAL A 112 10.54 -32.31 0.39
CA VAL A 112 10.42 -33.53 1.20
C VAL A 112 10.66 -33.22 2.68
N TYR A 113 11.63 -32.36 2.99
CA TYR A 113 12.13 -32.15 4.36
C TYR A 113 11.84 -30.76 4.93
N GLY A 114 11.29 -29.83 4.13
CA GLY A 114 11.21 -28.42 4.50
C GLY A 114 12.58 -27.75 4.40
N TRP A 115 12.86 -26.78 5.28
CA TRP A 115 14.22 -26.27 5.45
C TRP A 115 15.11 -27.37 6.02
N TRP A 116 16.38 -27.42 5.63
CA TRP A 116 17.29 -28.45 6.08
C TRP A 116 18.74 -27.98 6.07
N SER A 117 19.56 -28.54 6.94
CA SER A 117 21.01 -28.39 6.94
C SER A 117 21.66 -29.76 6.82
N ILE A 118 22.88 -29.80 6.29
CA ILE A 118 23.66 -31.04 6.20
C ILE A 118 25.00 -30.89 6.89
N GLY A 119 25.59 -32.04 7.17
CA GLY A 119 26.94 -32.09 7.67
C GLY A 119 27.67 -33.34 7.23
N ALA A 120 28.98 -33.22 7.36
CA ALA A 120 29.92 -34.31 7.25
C ALA A 120 30.60 -34.42 8.62
N ALA A 121 30.65 -35.63 9.15
CA ALA A 121 31.29 -35.94 10.41
C ALA A 121 32.36 -36.99 10.19
N HIS A 122 33.60 -36.69 10.56
CA HIS A 122 34.66 -37.69 10.62
C HIS A 122 35.41 -37.62 11.93
N HIS A 123 35.87 -38.78 12.38
CA HIS A 123 36.82 -38.87 13.45
C HIS A 123 38.23 -38.72 12.85
N GLU A 124 39.09 -37.97 13.53
CA GLU A 124 40.43 -37.63 13.11
C GLU A 124 41.45 -37.88 14.23
N HIS A 125 42.66 -38.26 13.81
CA HIS A 125 43.83 -38.30 14.67
C HIS A 125 44.86 -37.29 14.19
N THR A 126 45.40 -36.47 15.11
CA THR A 126 46.46 -35.51 14.79
C THR A 126 47.81 -36.22 14.84
N VAL A 127 48.50 -36.32 13.70
CA VAL A 127 49.89 -36.77 13.67
C VAL A 127 50.79 -35.52 13.81
N CYS A 128 51.80 -35.64 14.67
CA CYS A 128 52.61 -34.57 15.26
C CYS A 128 53.34 -33.62 14.29
N PHE A 129 53.98 -32.60 14.86
CA PHE A 129 54.47 -31.39 14.17
C PHE A 129 55.44 -31.65 13.00
N PRO A 130 55.30 -30.95 11.85
CA PRO A 130 54.23 -29.97 11.54
C PRO A 130 52.91 -30.70 11.29
N CYS A 131 51.85 -30.30 12.02
CA CYS A 131 50.65 -31.11 12.20
C CYS A 131 49.97 -31.49 10.86
N HIS A 132 49.81 -32.78 10.62
CA HIS A 132 48.97 -33.30 9.54
C HIS A 132 47.76 -34.01 10.16
N HIS A 133 46.57 -33.61 9.71
CA HIS A 133 45.31 -34.24 10.12
C HIS A 133 45.09 -35.51 9.29
N VAL A 134 44.72 -36.62 9.94
CA VAL A 134 44.33 -37.86 9.26
C VAL A 134 42.91 -38.23 9.67
N VAL A 135 42.07 -38.48 8.68
CA VAL A 135 40.68 -38.94 8.81
C VAL A 135 40.67 -40.45 9.03
N ASP A 136 39.91 -40.97 10.00
CA ASP A 136 39.89 -42.41 10.32
C ASP A 136 38.50 -43.09 10.14
N SER A 137 37.38 -42.41 10.44
CA SER A 137 36.04 -43.00 10.31
C SER A 137 34.92 -41.97 10.19
N TRP A 138 34.18 -42.03 9.08
CA TRP A 138 32.92 -41.29 8.87
C TRP A 138 31.79 -41.86 9.73
N GLU A 139 31.62 -43.19 9.68
CA GLU A 139 30.55 -43.91 10.37
C GLU A 139 30.58 -43.75 11.90
N ARG A 140 31.79 -43.73 12.48
CA ARG A 140 31.94 -43.58 13.92
C ARG A 140 31.55 -42.17 14.38
N ALA A 141 32.06 -41.15 13.71
CA ALA A 141 31.75 -39.76 14.05
C ALA A 141 30.27 -39.44 13.81
N GLU A 142 29.68 -39.96 12.73
CA GLU A 142 28.24 -39.87 12.51
C GLU A 142 27.45 -40.49 13.67
N SER A 143 27.83 -41.71 14.10
CA SER A 143 27.20 -42.40 15.23
C SER A 143 27.28 -41.58 16.53
N ASP A 144 28.38 -40.87 16.77
CA ASP A 144 28.57 -40.06 17.97
C ASP A 144 27.74 -38.76 17.94
N VAL A 145 27.62 -38.13 16.76
CA VAL A 145 26.67 -37.02 16.56
C VAL A 145 25.22 -37.50 16.74
N ARG A 146 24.88 -38.64 16.14
CA ARG A 146 23.57 -39.28 16.29
C ARG A 146 23.23 -39.53 17.75
N PHE A 147 24.17 -40.08 18.51
CA PHE A 147 24.00 -40.31 19.95
C PHE A 147 23.74 -39.01 20.70
N THR A 148 24.47 -37.94 20.39
CA THR A 148 24.28 -36.62 21.00
C THR A 148 22.86 -36.09 20.80
N PHE A 149 22.34 -36.12 19.57
CA PHE A 149 20.98 -35.64 19.26
C PHE A 149 19.86 -36.55 19.78
N SER A 150 20.14 -37.84 20.02
CA SER A 150 19.16 -38.77 20.61
C SER A 150 18.82 -38.44 22.07
N HIS A 151 19.70 -37.69 22.76
CA HIS A 151 19.50 -37.22 24.13
C HIS A 151 19.04 -35.74 24.19
N GLY A 152 18.90 -35.08 23.04
CA GLY A 152 18.51 -33.68 22.92
C GLY A 152 17.01 -33.44 23.09
N LEU A 153 16.62 -32.32 23.73
CA LEU A 153 15.21 -31.94 23.90
C LEU A 153 14.54 -31.46 22.60
N SER A 154 15.35 -31.15 21.58
CA SER A 154 14.93 -30.50 20.33
C SER A 154 14.72 -31.46 19.17
N THR A 155 14.79 -32.78 19.39
CA THR A 155 14.66 -33.80 18.32
C THR A 155 13.26 -34.43 18.32
N ILE A 156 12.61 -34.52 17.16
CA ILE A 156 11.38 -35.28 16.92
C ILE A 156 11.71 -36.75 16.72
N SER A 157 12.59 -37.05 15.76
CA SER A 157 12.98 -38.41 15.41
C SER A 157 14.37 -38.45 14.80
N ILE A 158 14.98 -39.63 14.87
CA ILE A 158 16.25 -39.94 14.24
C ILE A 158 16.05 -41.21 13.41
N SER A 159 16.37 -41.15 12.13
CA SER A 159 16.23 -42.28 11.20
C SER A 159 17.42 -42.38 10.26
N ASN A 160 17.61 -43.57 9.68
CA ASN A 160 18.59 -43.77 8.63
C ASN A 160 18.08 -43.22 7.28
N PHE A 161 18.93 -42.54 6.52
CA PHE A 161 18.61 -42.04 5.18
C PHE A 161 19.63 -42.53 4.16
N THR A 162 19.18 -43.34 3.20
CA THR A 162 20.06 -43.82 2.13
C THR A 162 20.28 -42.72 1.10
N LEU A 163 21.48 -42.14 1.12
CA LEU A 163 21.87 -41.04 0.25
C LEU A 163 22.50 -41.55 -1.06
N GLY A 164 23.05 -42.77 -1.05
CA GLY A 164 23.66 -43.39 -2.23
C GLY A 164 25.08 -42.88 -2.51
N ASN A 165 25.76 -42.36 -1.49
CA ASN A 165 27.14 -41.89 -1.53
C ASN A 165 28.14 -42.93 -0.99
N VAL A 166 27.89 -44.21 -1.25
CA VAL A 166 28.79 -45.29 -0.80
C VAL A 166 30.14 -45.19 -1.51
N GLY A 167 31.25 -45.21 -0.77
CA GLY A 167 32.58 -45.06 -1.36
C GLY A 167 33.68 -44.72 -0.38
N ASN A 168 34.89 -44.54 -0.91
CA ASN A 168 36.04 -44.10 -0.12
C ASN A 168 36.23 -42.58 -0.27
N TYR A 169 36.16 -41.87 0.84
CA TYR A 169 36.39 -40.43 0.94
C TYR A 169 37.66 -40.19 1.74
N GLN A 170 38.64 -39.54 1.11
CA GLN A 170 39.97 -39.32 1.68
C GLN A 170 40.64 -40.62 2.19
N GLY A 171 40.34 -41.76 1.56
CA GLY A 171 40.90 -43.07 1.93
C GLY A 171 40.10 -43.84 2.99
N VAL A 172 39.02 -43.25 3.52
CA VAL A 172 38.16 -43.85 4.55
C VAL A 172 36.80 -44.23 3.95
N TYR A 173 36.29 -45.40 4.33
CA TYR A 173 35.02 -45.92 3.81
C TYR A 173 33.79 -45.22 4.43
N ASN A 174 32.83 -44.90 3.57
CA ASN A 174 31.47 -44.43 3.87
C ASN A 174 30.45 -45.43 3.32
N ASP A 175 29.46 -45.80 4.11
CA ASP A 175 28.49 -46.87 3.84
C ASP A 175 27.37 -46.45 2.88
N GLY A 176 27.26 -45.16 2.57
CA GLY A 176 26.28 -44.60 1.65
C GLY A 176 24.98 -44.11 2.31
N ASN A 177 24.93 -44.14 3.64
CA ASN A 177 23.83 -43.65 4.44
C ASN A 177 24.20 -42.34 5.14
N ALA A 178 23.16 -41.67 5.63
CA ALA A 178 23.26 -40.51 6.48
C ALA A 178 22.24 -40.62 7.61
N THR A 179 22.56 -40.05 8.76
CA THR A 179 21.63 -39.91 9.87
C THR A 179 20.74 -38.70 9.62
N LEU A 180 19.43 -38.95 9.47
CA LEU A 180 18.38 -37.93 9.38
C LEU A 180 17.86 -37.61 10.78
N ILE A 181 18.03 -36.35 11.19
CA ILE A 181 17.61 -35.80 12.48
C ILE A 181 16.47 -34.82 12.21
N GLU A 182 15.25 -35.25 12.49
CA GLU A 182 14.10 -34.35 12.43
C GLU A 182 14.04 -33.52 13.69
N LEU A 183 14.19 -32.21 13.57
CA LEU A 183 14.15 -31.33 14.72
C LEU A 183 12.70 -30.95 15.03
N LYS A 184 12.38 -30.88 16.32
CA LYS A 184 11.23 -30.11 16.79
C LYS A 184 11.45 -28.74 16.22
N SER A 185 10.55 -28.29 15.35
CA SER A 185 10.59 -26.91 14.89
C SER A 185 10.80 -26.05 16.13
N PRO A 186 11.89 -25.26 16.20
CA PRO A 186 11.92 -24.17 17.16
C PRO A 186 10.60 -23.41 16.96
N PRO A 187 10.06 -22.71 17.96
CA PRO A 187 9.14 -21.62 17.66
C PRO A 187 9.95 -20.62 16.81
N HIS A 188 9.96 -20.84 15.50
CA HIS A 188 10.74 -20.05 14.58
C HIS A 188 9.98 -18.73 14.43
N PRO A 189 10.65 -17.56 14.39
CA PRO A 189 10.03 -16.44 13.72
C PRO A 189 9.78 -16.95 12.31
N ALA A 190 8.51 -17.14 11.95
CA ALA A 190 8.18 -17.61 10.62
C ALA A 190 8.89 -16.71 9.62
N HIS A 191 9.27 -17.21 8.44
CA HIS A 191 9.63 -16.31 7.36
C HIS A 191 8.45 -15.37 7.15
N GLU A 192 8.64 -14.12 7.59
CA GLU A 192 7.61 -13.11 7.54
C GLU A 192 7.71 -12.41 6.20
N TYR A 193 6.57 -12.33 5.52
CA TYR A 193 6.44 -11.62 4.29
C TYR A 193 5.74 -10.28 4.58
N PRO A 194 6.11 -9.20 3.86
CA PRO A 194 5.47 -7.92 4.06
C PRO A 194 4.00 -8.00 3.62
N VAL A 195 3.12 -7.61 4.52
CA VAL A 195 1.70 -7.40 4.25
C VAL A 195 1.47 -5.89 4.26
N VAL A 196 1.26 -5.33 3.07
CA VAL A 196 1.18 -3.89 2.85
C VAL A 196 -0.28 -3.49 2.64
N PHE A 197 -0.80 -2.63 3.50
CA PHE A 197 -2.05 -1.91 3.25
C PHE A 197 -1.70 -0.54 2.68
N ASN A 198 -2.22 -0.22 1.49
CA ASN A 198 -2.07 1.11 0.90
C ASN A 198 -3.40 1.85 0.96
N GLU A 199 -3.43 3.01 1.58
CA GLU A 199 -4.57 3.91 1.53
C GLU A 199 -4.55 4.75 0.25
N ASN A 200 -5.74 5.07 -0.23
CA ASN A 200 -5.94 6.13 -1.19
C ASN A 200 -7.20 6.92 -0.81
N GLY A 201 -7.07 8.24 -0.77
CA GLY A 201 -8.20 9.16 -0.60
C GLY A 201 -8.21 9.92 0.73
N LEU A 202 -7.29 9.62 1.65
CA LEU A 202 -7.07 10.46 2.82
C LEU A 202 -6.31 11.74 2.46
N THR A 203 -6.49 12.77 3.26
CA THR A 203 -5.66 13.98 3.20
C THR A 203 -4.30 13.72 3.85
N ASN A 204 -3.26 14.37 3.31
CA ASN A 204 -1.90 14.19 3.81
C ASN A 204 -1.80 14.52 5.30
N GLY A 205 -1.24 13.59 6.10
CA GLY A 205 -1.16 13.71 7.55
C GLY A 205 -2.40 13.22 8.31
N THR A 206 -3.45 12.75 7.65
CA THR A 206 -4.58 12.09 8.35
C THR A 206 -4.13 10.74 8.90
N ALA A 207 -4.21 10.59 10.22
CA ALA A 207 -3.92 9.32 10.87
C ALA A 207 -5.01 8.29 10.56
N TRP A 208 -4.59 7.08 10.18
CA TRP A 208 -5.45 5.93 9.97
C TRP A 208 -4.79 4.68 10.57
N SER A 209 -5.59 3.65 10.82
CA SER A 209 -5.10 2.41 11.41
C SER A 209 -5.73 1.19 10.75
N ILE A 210 -4.98 0.10 10.73
CA ILE A 210 -5.42 -1.24 10.33
C ILE A 210 -5.20 -2.18 11.49
N THR A 211 -6.18 -3.03 11.77
CA THR A 211 -6.03 -4.20 12.62
C THR A 211 -5.87 -5.44 11.74
N LEU A 212 -4.74 -6.13 11.86
CA LEU A 212 -4.45 -7.39 11.19
C LEU A 212 -4.22 -8.45 12.26
N ASP A 213 -5.06 -9.50 12.28
CA ASP A 213 -4.88 -10.64 13.20
C ASP A 213 -4.77 -10.17 14.67
N GLY A 214 -5.68 -9.27 15.06
CA GLY A 214 -5.74 -8.67 16.40
C GLY A 214 -4.70 -7.58 16.70
N ILE A 215 -3.68 -7.40 15.85
CA ILE A 215 -2.64 -6.38 16.05
C ILE A 215 -3.00 -5.12 15.26
N THR A 216 -3.05 -3.98 15.93
CA THR A 216 -3.37 -2.69 15.30
C THR A 216 -2.10 -1.87 15.08
N MET A 217 -1.91 -1.39 13.85
CA MET A 217 -0.87 -0.43 13.50
C MET A 217 -1.51 0.83 12.93
N SER A 218 -0.92 1.99 13.23
CA SER A 218 -1.37 3.29 12.74
C SER A 218 -0.30 3.97 11.91
N SER A 219 -0.71 4.73 10.90
CA SER A 219 0.17 5.51 10.04
C SER A 219 -0.48 6.85 9.68
N GLN A 220 0.35 7.81 9.27
CA GLN A 220 -0.05 9.05 8.59
C GLN A 220 0.49 9.08 7.14
N GLN A 221 1.20 8.03 6.75
CA GLN A 221 1.71 7.82 5.40
C GLN A 221 0.70 7.01 4.57
N PRO A 222 0.87 6.91 3.24
CA PRO A 222 -0.01 6.13 2.38
C PRO A 222 -0.03 4.63 2.69
N ASP A 223 0.88 4.13 3.53
CA ASP A 223 1.05 2.71 3.81
C ASP A 223 1.11 2.35 5.30
N VAL A 224 0.65 1.13 5.59
CA VAL A 224 0.85 0.39 6.85
C VAL A 224 1.42 -0.97 6.47
N ILE A 225 2.56 -1.34 7.06
CA ILE A 225 3.28 -2.58 6.75
C ILE A 225 3.31 -3.46 7.99
N PHE A 226 2.78 -4.68 7.85
CA PHE A 226 2.97 -5.77 8.81
C PHE A 226 3.96 -6.79 8.25
N SER A 227 4.58 -7.56 9.13
CA SER A 227 5.35 -8.75 8.77
C SER A 227 4.58 -9.96 9.29
N LYS A 228 4.25 -10.91 8.40
CA LYS A 228 3.45 -12.09 8.76
C LYS A 228 3.96 -13.39 8.11
N PRO A 229 3.90 -14.54 8.81
CA PRO A 229 4.09 -15.87 8.21
C PRO A 229 3.18 -16.14 7.00
N ASN A 230 3.45 -17.23 6.30
CA ASN A 230 2.43 -17.87 5.46
C ASN A 230 1.17 -18.16 6.27
N GLY A 231 0.01 -17.72 5.78
CA GLY A 231 -1.24 -17.81 6.52
C GLY A 231 -2.36 -17.03 5.86
N THR A 232 -3.55 -17.15 6.44
CA THR A 232 -4.71 -16.32 6.07
C THR A 232 -5.08 -15.48 7.29
N TYR A 233 -5.06 -14.16 7.14
CA TYR A 233 -5.25 -13.22 8.23
C TYR A 233 -6.48 -12.37 7.98
N SER A 234 -7.36 -12.27 8.96
CA SER A 234 -8.45 -11.29 8.93
C SER A 234 -7.90 -9.90 9.20
N PHE A 235 -8.34 -8.92 8.42
CA PHE A 235 -8.10 -7.52 8.68
C PHE A 235 -9.42 -6.77 8.88
N SER A 236 -9.36 -5.71 9.66
CA SER A 236 -10.45 -4.76 9.86
C SER A 236 -9.89 -3.38 10.14
N LEU A 237 -10.65 -2.34 9.81
CA LEU A 237 -10.27 -0.97 10.11
C LEU A 237 -11.51 -0.14 10.45
N VAL A 238 -11.31 0.86 11.30
CA VAL A 238 -12.31 1.89 11.56
C VAL A 238 -11.87 3.13 10.80
N PRO A 239 -12.66 3.62 9.83
CA PRO A 239 -12.28 4.79 9.07
C PRO A 239 -12.08 6.02 9.98
N PRO A 240 -11.14 6.92 9.67
CA PRO A 240 -11.04 8.19 10.35
C PRO A 240 -12.37 8.96 10.30
N SER A 241 -12.63 9.80 11.30
CA SER A 241 -13.89 10.55 11.38
C SER A 241 -14.15 11.34 10.10
N GLY A 242 -15.36 11.21 9.54
CA GLY A 242 -15.74 11.85 8.27
C GLY A 242 -15.41 11.03 7.02
N TYR A 243 -14.74 9.88 7.15
CA TYR A 243 -14.47 8.98 6.03
C TYR A 243 -15.28 7.68 6.09
N SER A 244 -15.45 7.09 4.93
CA SER A 244 -15.83 5.68 4.71
C SER A 244 -14.66 4.98 4.02
N ALA A 245 -14.49 3.68 4.27
CA ALA A 245 -13.42 2.88 3.66
C ALA A 245 -13.97 1.68 2.91
N THR A 246 -13.32 1.29 1.83
CA THR A 246 -13.66 0.08 1.07
C THR A 246 -12.39 -0.62 0.56
N PRO A 247 -12.15 -1.89 0.94
CA PRO A 247 -12.84 -2.63 1.99
C PRO A 247 -12.53 -2.04 3.38
N SER A 248 -13.47 -2.15 4.33
CA SER A 248 -13.22 -1.85 5.75
C SER A 248 -12.86 -3.09 6.58
N SER A 249 -13.04 -4.28 6.00
CA SER A 249 -12.62 -5.56 6.58
C SER A 249 -12.52 -6.62 5.47
N GLY A 250 -11.79 -7.69 5.74
CA GLY A 250 -11.59 -8.78 4.80
C GLY A 250 -10.55 -9.78 5.28
N THR A 251 -10.01 -10.56 4.35
CA THR A 251 -8.92 -11.50 4.62
C THR A 251 -7.81 -11.33 3.61
N ILE A 252 -6.56 -11.41 4.05
CA ILE A 252 -5.36 -11.39 3.21
C ILE A 252 -4.60 -12.70 3.37
N VAL A 253 -4.10 -13.23 2.25
CA VAL A 253 -3.45 -14.53 2.18
C VAL A 253 -1.97 -14.34 1.83
N VAL A 254 -1.10 -14.87 2.68
CA VAL A 254 0.37 -14.85 2.52
C VAL A 254 0.84 -16.26 2.13
N LYS A 255 1.51 -16.38 0.99
CA LYS A 255 1.93 -17.66 0.38
C LYS A 255 3.34 -17.59 -0.19
N GLY A 256 4.34 -17.42 0.66
CA GLY A 256 5.74 -17.44 0.27
C GLY A 256 6.25 -16.14 -0.33
N VAL A 257 5.40 -15.10 -0.39
CA VAL A 257 5.65 -13.79 -0.97
C VAL A 257 4.79 -12.74 -0.27
N GLY A 258 5.22 -11.48 -0.32
CA GLY A 258 4.46 -10.34 0.22
C GLY A 258 3.07 -10.21 -0.41
N ALA A 259 2.14 -9.67 0.35
CA ALA A 259 0.76 -9.45 -0.04
C ALA A 259 0.39 -7.97 0.12
N THR A 260 -0.46 -7.45 -0.76
CA THR A 260 -0.85 -6.04 -0.76
C THR A 260 -2.36 -5.90 -0.86
N GLU A 261 -2.95 -5.05 -0.03
CA GLU A 261 -4.37 -4.68 -0.07
C GLU A 261 -4.50 -3.16 -0.26
N MET A 262 -5.40 -2.72 -1.16
CA MET A 262 -5.71 -1.31 -1.36
C MET A 262 -6.97 -0.93 -0.59
N ILE A 263 -6.87 0.11 0.24
CA ILE A 263 -7.99 0.66 1.00
C ILE A 263 -8.39 2.00 0.41
N LEU A 264 -9.61 2.08 -0.11
CA LEU A 264 -10.14 3.31 -0.68
C LEU A 264 -10.94 4.08 0.36
N PHE A 265 -10.45 5.25 0.74
CA PHE A 265 -11.15 6.19 1.60
C PHE A 265 -11.95 7.20 0.79
N ARG A 266 -13.19 7.43 1.20
CA ARG A 266 -14.10 8.41 0.60
C ARG A 266 -14.83 9.17 1.68
N VAL A 267 -14.96 10.48 1.51
CA VAL A 267 -15.91 11.24 2.32
C VAL A 267 -17.34 10.90 1.83
N PRO A 268 -18.23 10.41 2.70
CA PRO A 268 -19.60 10.08 2.31
C PRO A 268 -20.32 11.28 1.72
N TRP A 269 -21.18 11.03 0.75
CA TRP A 269 -22.12 12.05 0.28
C TRP A 269 -23.13 12.33 1.40
N THR A 270 -23.17 13.58 1.85
CA THR A 270 -24.12 14.06 2.86
C THR A 270 -25.12 14.99 2.20
N THR A 271 -26.36 14.97 2.70
CA THR A 271 -27.40 15.92 2.33
C THR A 271 -27.91 16.56 3.61
N SER A 272 -27.95 17.89 3.62
CA SER A 272 -28.45 18.70 4.72
C SER A 272 -29.33 19.81 4.17
N SER A 273 -30.16 20.39 5.03
CA SER A 273 -30.93 21.56 4.68
C SER A 273 -30.98 22.51 5.87
N THR A 274 -31.06 23.80 5.59
CA THR A 274 -31.23 24.81 6.64
C THR A 274 -32.23 25.87 6.21
N THR A 275 -32.96 26.38 7.19
CA THR A 275 -34.03 27.35 6.94
C THR A 275 -33.51 28.77 7.12
N ILE A 276 -33.80 29.61 6.14
CA ILE A 276 -33.58 31.05 6.19
C ILE A 276 -34.91 31.79 6.21
N HIS A 277 -34.87 33.03 6.70
CA HIS A 277 -36.01 33.95 6.75
C HIS A 277 -35.67 35.22 5.97
N PRO A 278 -35.84 35.23 4.63
CA PRO A 278 -35.50 36.37 3.79
C PRO A 278 -36.29 37.64 4.14
N THR A 279 -37.55 37.47 4.58
CA THR A 279 -38.43 38.54 5.03
C THR A 279 -39.20 38.11 6.28
N PRO A 280 -39.71 39.06 7.09
CA PRO A 280 -40.53 38.71 8.25
C PRO A 280 -41.73 37.83 7.85
N GLY A 281 -41.87 36.67 8.49
CA GLY A 281 -42.95 35.72 8.23
C GLY A 281 -42.74 34.75 7.06
N THR A 282 -41.62 34.83 6.33
CA THR A 282 -41.27 33.83 5.31
C THR A 282 -40.22 32.86 5.83
N SER A 283 -40.30 31.60 5.38
CA SER A 283 -39.32 30.55 5.68
C SER A 283 -38.99 29.82 4.38
N VAL A 284 -37.69 29.75 4.05
CA VAL A 284 -37.22 29.05 2.84
C VAL A 284 -36.13 28.07 3.24
N SER A 285 -36.24 26.82 2.78
CA SER A 285 -35.22 25.80 3.02
C SER A 285 -34.16 25.85 1.91
N ILE A 286 -32.90 25.93 2.30
CA ILE A 286 -31.75 25.84 1.42
C ILE A 286 -31.20 24.42 1.51
N GLY A 287 -31.17 23.72 0.38
CA GLY A 287 -30.62 22.37 0.28
C GLY A 287 -29.11 22.42 0.04
N ILE A 288 -28.37 21.58 0.73
CA ILE A 288 -26.92 21.46 0.59
C ILE A 288 -26.58 19.98 0.52
N SER A 289 -25.87 19.56 -0.51
CA SER A 289 -25.44 18.18 -0.65
C SER A 289 -24.05 18.07 -1.26
N GLY A 290 -23.30 17.04 -0.90
CA GLY A 290 -21.92 16.90 -1.35
C GLY A 290 -21.09 16.00 -0.45
N ASN A 291 -19.81 15.87 -0.78
CA ASN A 291 -18.82 15.18 0.05
C ASN A 291 -18.01 16.15 0.93
N ALA A 292 -18.33 17.45 0.92
CA ALA A 292 -17.80 18.41 1.88
C ALA A 292 -18.78 18.58 3.05
N THR A 293 -18.27 18.75 4.28
CA THR A 293 -19.12 18.99 5.45
C THR A 293 -19.47 20.47 5.52
N VAL A 294 -20.75 20.80 5.65
CA VAL A 294 -21.19 22.19 5.87
C VAL A 294 -21.59 22.39 7.32
N LEU A 295 -20.74 23.12 8.06
CA LEU A 295 -21.01 23.56 9.42
C LEU A 295 -21.62 24.97 9.37
N ALA A 296 -22.93 25.04 9.12
CA ALA A 296 -23.62 26.33 9.04
C ALA A 296 -23.76 26.97 10.43
N LYS A 297 -22.95 27.99 10.73
CA LYS A 297 -23.06 28.77 11.98
C LYS A 297 -24.08 29.92 11.88
N THR A 298 -24.33 30.44 10.67
CA THR A 298 -25.49 31.25 10.30
C THR A 298 -25.54 31.34 8.77
N ILE A 299 -26.61 30.90 8.11
CA ILE A 299 -26.86 31.34 6.73
C ILE A 299 -27.52 32.71 6.82
N ARG A 300 -26.77 33.75 6.46
CA ARG A 300 -27.28 35.13 6.46
C ARG A 300 -27.69 35.51 5.06
N LEU A 301 -28.69 36.37 4.96
CA LEU A 301 -29.08 37.07 3.74
C LEU A 301 -28.97 38.57 4.05
N THR A 302 -27.88 39.21 3.64
CA THR A 302 -27.45 40.45 4.31
C THR A 302 -27.86 41.78 3.67
N VAL A 303 -28.55 41.83 2.54
CA VAL A 303 -29.04 43.09 1.95
C VAL A 303 -30.29 42.85 1.12
N VAL A 304 -31.29 43.73 1.22
CA VAL A 304 -32.55 43.66 0.47
C VAL A 304 -32.33 43.85 -1.04
N ASP A 305 -31.32 44.64 -1.44
CA ASP A 305 -31.01 44.95 -2.84
C ASP A 305 -29.91 44.05 -3.45
N ARG A 306 -29.09 43.38 -2.63
CA ARG A 306 -28.03 42.43 -3.04
C ARG A 306 -27.92 41.30 -2.01
N PRO A 307 -28.83 40.33 -2.04
CA PRO A 307 -28.78 39.24 -1.08
C PRO A 307 -27.47 38.47 -1.25
N VAL A 308 -26.79 38.22 -0.14
CA VAL A 308 -25.60 37.38 -0.10
C VAL A 308 -25.93 36.21 0.79
N LEU A 309 -25.84 34.99 0.27
CA LEU A 309 -25.93 33.75 1.03
C LEU A 309 -24.52 33.33 1.44
N SER A 310 -24.19 33.33 2.73
CA SER A 310 -22.86 32.90 3.20
C SER A 310 -22.91 31.71 4.15
N PHE A 311 -21.94 30.80 4.03
CA PHE A 311 -21.77 29.64 4.91
C PHE A 311 -20.33 29.13 4.89
N ASN A 312 -19.92 28.45 5.97
CA ASN A 312 -18.62 27.80 6.05
C ASN A 312 -18.72 26.35 5.58
N VAL A 313 -17.77 25.94 4.76
CA VAL A 313 -17.60 24.57 4.28
C VAL A 313 -16.28 24.04 4.83
N THR A 314 -16.28 22.82 5.33
CA THR A 314 -15.10 22.09 5.76
C THR A 314 -14.94 20.86 4.88
N GLU A 315 -13.93 20.90 4.01
CA GLU A 315 -13.54 19.73 3.23
C GLU A 315 -12.59 18.87 4.03
N ILE A 316 -12.97 17.60 4.23
CA ILE A 316 -12.22 16.65 5.05
C ILE A 316 -11.32 15.76 4.18
N GLY A 317 -11.60 15.64 2.87
CA GLY A 317 -10.85 14.87 1.86
C GLY A 317 -9.92 15.70 0.98
N THR A 318 -9.37 15.08 -0.07
CA THR A 318 -8.43 15.74 -1.00
C THR A 318 -9.12 16.77 -1.91
N ARG A 319 -10.42 16.60 -2.17
CA ARG A 319 -11.27 17.53 -2.94
C ARG A 319 -12.73 17.41 -2.52
N GLY A 320 -13.34 18.57 -2.22
CA GLY A 320 -14.75 18.69 -1.87
C GLY A 320 -15.58 19.15 -3.05
N VAL A 321 -16.75 18.55 -3.20
CA VAL A 321 -17.79 18.89 -4.16
C VAL A 321 -19.03 19.26 -3.38
N LEU A 322 -19.62 20.40 -3.74
CA LEU A 322 -20.82 20.92 -3.09
C LEU A 322 -21.86 21.32 -4.13
N ASN A 323 -23.10 20.88 -3.89
CA ASN A 323 -24.31 21.29 -4.57
C ASN A 323 -25.20 22.07 -3.61
N VAL A 324 -25.42 23.35 -3.92
CA VAL A 324 -26.33 24.23 -3.18
C VAL A 324 -27.59 24.45 -4.00
N THR A 325 -28.73 24.12 -3.42
CA THR A 325 -30.06 24.34 -4.00
C THR A 325 -30.71 25.53 -3.30
N VAL A 326 -30.89 26.63 -4.02
CA VAL A 326 -31.49 27.86 -3.52
C VAL A 326 -32.83 28.09 -4.20
N PRO A 327 -33.97 28.03 -3.49
CA PRO A 327 -35.26 28.36 -4.07
C PRO A 327 -35.31 29.82 -4.49
N ARG A 328 -35.91 30.09 -5.65
CA ARG A 328 -36.05 31.46 -6.19
C ARG A 328 -36.83 32.39 -5.28
N SER A 329 -37.70 31.84 -4.43
CA SER A 329 -38.43 32.60 -3.40
C SER A 329 -37.51 33.23 -2.35
N ALA A 330 -36.26 32.79 -2.22
CA ALA A 330 -35.27 33.40 -1.34
C ALA A 330 -34.55 34.62 -1.94
N THR A 331 -34.77 34.93 -3.22
CA THR A 331 -33.95 35.87 -4.00
C THR A 331 -34.82 36.83 -4.82
N PRO A 332 -34.33 38.03 -5.17
CA PRO A 332 -35.03 38.95 -6.06
C PRO A 332 -35.31 38.32 -7.44
N PRO A 333 -36.41 38.70 -8.11
CA PRO A 333 -36.73 38.20 -9.45
C PRO A 333 -35.57 38.40 -10.45
N GLN A 334 -35.29 37.37 -11.25
CA GLN A 334 -34.31 37.42 -12.35
C GLN A 334 -32.86 37.69 -11.91
N SER A 335 -32.49 37.30 -10.70
CA SER A 335 -31.13 37.49 -10.18
C SER A 335 -30.09 36.65 -10.94
N SER A 336 -28.90 37.22 -11.18
CA SER A 336 -27.68 36.45 -11.47
C SER A 336 -26.96 36.08 -10.18
N VAL A 337 -26.19 34.99 -10.20
CA VAL A 337 -25.45 34.50 -9.03
C VAL A 337 -23.95 34.56 -9.30
N THR A 338 -23.24 35.29 -8.45
CA THR A 338 -21.76 35.24 -8.39
C THR A 338 -21.36 34.38 -7.20
N VAL A 339 -20.47 33.41 -7.44
CA VAL A 339 -19.97 32.49 -6.40
C VAL A 339 -18.57 32.92 -5.99
N LEU A 340 -18.38 33.24 -4.71
CA LEU A 340 -17.09 33.53 -4.12
C LEU A 340 -16.69 32.40 -3.15
N VAL A 341 -15.42 32.03 -3.16
CA VAL A 341 -14.79 31.15 -2.17
C VAL A 341 -13.64 31.95 -1.55
N ASP A 342 -13.69 32.17 -0.24
CA ASP A 342 -12.78 33.04 0.51
C ASP A 342 -12.66 34.45 -0.07
N GLY A 343 -13.79 35.00 -0.54
CA GLY A 343 -13.86 36.32 -1.16
C GLY A 343 -13.37 36.40 -2.60
N VAL A 344 -12.90 35.28 -3.19
CA VAL A 344 -12.41 35.21 -4.58
C VAL A 344 -13.45 34.55 -5.49
N PRO A 345 -13.75 35.09 -6.68
CA PRO A 345 -14.63 34.44 -7.66
C PRO A 345 -14.19 33.01 -7.98
N SER A 346 -15.09 32.05 -7.83
CA SER A 346 -14.80 30.65 -8.09
C SER A 346 -14.76 30.36 -9.59
N GLY A 347 -13.60 29.94 -10.08
CA GLY A 347 -13.44 29.47 -11.47
C GLY A 347 -13.97 28.05 -11.73
N THR A 348 -14.36 27.33 -10.67
CA THR A 348 -14.89 25.95 -10.76
C THR A 348 -16.41 25.89 -10.58
N ALA A 349 -17.03 27.00 -10.18
CA ALA A 349 -18.46 27.04 -9.94
C ALA A 349 -19.25 26.95 -11.25
N THR A 350 -20.26 26.09 -11.27
CA THR A 350 -21.23 26.02 -12.36
C THR A 350 -22.63 26.28 -11.84
N LEU A 351 -23.41 27.06 -12.60
CA LEU A 351 -24.76 27.48 -12.24
C LEU A 351 -25.75 26.85 -13.21
N GLN A 352 -26.74 26.16 -12.66
CA GLN A 352 -27.94 25.75 -13.37
C GLN A 352 -29.18 26.36 -12.69
N GLN A 353 -30.27 26.50 -13.43
CA GLN A 353 -31.51 27.05 -12.89
C GLN A 353 -32.73 26.49 -13.61
N ASP A 354 -33.83 26.39 -12.88
CA ASP A 354 -35.15 26.09 -13.43
C ASP A 354 -36.18 27.14 -12.99
N ALA A 355 -37.48 26.86 -13.14
CA ALA A 355 -38.54 27.77 -12.73
C ALA A 355 -38.59 28.03 -11.21
N SER A 356 -38.08 27.11 -10.40
CA SER A 356 -38.22 27.06 -8.95
C SER A 356 -36.91 27.30 -8.18
N ASN A 357 -35.76 26.86 -8.71
CA ASN A 357 -34.50 26.81 -7.97
C ASN A 357 -33.30 27.29 -8.80
N TYR A 358 -32.27 27.73 -8.08
CA TYR A 358 -30.88 27.81 -8.53
C TYR A 358 -30.12 26.60 -7.98
N TYR A 359 -29.30 25.97 -8.82
CA TYR A 359 -28.38 24.90 -8.45
C TYR A 359 -26.96 25.39 -8.67
N VAL A 360 -26.21 25.53 -7.58
CA VAL A 360 -24.81 25.93 -7.62
C VAL A 360 -23.95 24.71 -7.30
N PHE A 361 -23.20 24.25 -8.29
CA PHE A 361 -22.16 23.25 -8.10
C PHE A 361 -20.82 23.98 -7.94
N LEU A 362 -20.02 23.61 -6.94
CA LEU A 362 -18.66 24.13 -6.78
C LEU A 362 -17.71 23.06 -6.23
N VAL A 363 -16.42 23.24 -6.53
CA VAL A 363 -15.34 22.45 -5.96
C VAL A 363 -14.58 23.31 -4.96
N VAL A 364 -14.41 22.80 -3.74
CA VAL A 364 -13.61 23.44 -2.69
C VAL A 364 -12.33 22.64 -2.45
N PRO A 365 -11.17 23.31 -2.26
CA PRO A 365 -9.95 22.64 -1.86
C PRO A 365 -10.03 22.17 -0.40
N TYR A 366 -9.01 21.42 0.04
CA TYR A 366 -8.90 20.96 1.41
C TYR A 366 -8.82 22.13 2.39
N GLY A 367 -9.63 22.07 3.46
CA GLY A 367 -9.63 23.06 4.53
C GLY A 367 -11.01 23.63 4.83
N ILE A 368 -11.02 24.73 5.58
CA ILE A 368 -12.24 25.48 5.91
C ILE A 368 -12.29 26.70 4.99
N HIS A 369 -13.41 26.84 4.27
CA HIS A 369 -13.63 27.90 3.31
C HIS A 369 -14.93 28.64 3.59
N LEU A 370 -14.93 29.96 3.41
CA LEU A 370 -16.15 30.77 3.39
C LEU A 370 -16.71 30.80 1.96
N VAL A 371 -17.92 30.30 1.77
CA VAL A 371 -18.61 30.37 0.48
C VAL A 371 -19.66 31.47 0.55
N GLU A 372 -19.67 32.34 -0.46
CA GLU A 372 -20.67 33.40 -0.62
C GLU A 372 -21.34 33.33 -1.99
N LEU A 373 -22.67 33.25 -2.03
CA LEU A 373 -23.47 33.38 -3.24
C LEU A 373 -24.07 34.78 -3.26
N GLN A 374 -23.56 35.65 -4.14
CA GLN A 374 -24.04 37.02 -4.28
C GLN A 374 -25.08 37.10 -5.39
N PHE A 375 -26.30 37.44 -5.02
CA PHE A 375 -27.42 37.61 -5.94
C PHE A 375 -27.47 39.07 -6.40
N THR A 376 -27.50 39.27 -7.72
CA THR A 376 -27.59 40.62 -8.31
C THR A 376 -28.87 40.71 -9.15
N ALA A 377 -29.77 41.62 -8.77
CA ALA A 377 -30.94 41.92 -9.58
C ALA A 377 -30.51 42.56 -10.92
N PRO A 378 -31.24 42.31 -12.02
CA PRO A 378 -30.97 42.99 -13.28
C PRO A 378 -31.12 44.49 -13.06
N GLN A 379 -30.09 45.26 -13.42
CA GLN A 379 -30.15 46.71 -13.32
C GLN A 379 -31.29 47.19 -14.25
N PRO A 380 -32.24 48.02 -13.76
CA PRO A 380 -33.20 48.64 -14.64
C PRO A 380 -32.44 49.44 -15.70
N PRO A 381 -32.82 49.40 -16.99
CA PRO A 381 -32.11 50.15 -18.02
C PRO A 381 -32.29 51.64 -17.75
N TYR A 382 -31.30 52.27 -17.10
CA TYR A 382 -31.28 53.71 -16.83
C TYR A 382 -31.45 54.53 -18.12
N SER A 383 -30.98 54.00 -19.26
CA SER A 383 -31.18 54.57 -20.59
C SER A 383 -32.64 54.69 -21.01
N LEU A 384 -33.50 53.75 -20.60
CA LEU A 384 -34.93 53.77 -20.94
C LEU A 384 -35.65 54.88 -20.16
N TYR A 385 -35.32 55.06 -18.88
CA TYR A 385 -35.90 56.12 -18.06
C TYR A 385 -35.45 57.52 -18.51
N ILE A 386 -34.18 57.69 -18.88
CA ILE A 386 -33.68 58.96 -19.45
C ILE A 386 -34.36 59.23 -20.79
N ALA A 387 -34.49 58.22 -21.66
CA ALA A 387 -35.17 58.38 -22.95
C ALA A 387 -36.65 58.76 -22.79
N ILE A 388 -37.37 58.13 -21.85
CA ILE A 388 -38.77 58.48 -21.52
C ILE A 388 -38.84 59.90 -20.95
N GLY A 389 -37.92 60.28 -20.05
CA GLY A 389 -37.86 61.63 -19.49
C GLY A 389 -37.62 62.72 -20.54
N VAL A 390 -36.67 62.49 -21.47
CA VAL A 390 -36.36 63.42 -22.57
C VAL A 390 -37.51 63.51 -23.57
N LEU A 391 -38.15 62.38 -23.93
CA LEU A 391 -39.34 62.37 -24.78
C LEU A 391 -40.51 63.12 -24.14
N SER A 392 -40.73 62.93 -22.84
CA SER A 392 -41.79 63.60 -22.08
C SER A 392 -41.56 65.12 -22.04
N ALA A 393 -40.34 65.56 -21.75
CA ALA A 393 -39.98 66.97 -21.76
C ALA A 393 -40.08 67.59 -23.16
N GLY A 394 -39.70 66.86 -24.20
CA GLY A 394 -39.84 67.26 -25.60
C GLY A 394 -41.29 67.44 -26.03
N VAL A 395 -42.17 66.51 -25.66
CA VAL A 395 -43.62 66.60 -25.94
C VAL A 395 -44.26 67.78 -25.21
N ILE A 396 -43.91 68.01 -23.95
CA ILE A 396 -44.38 69.18 -23.18
C ILE A 396 -43.91 70.47 -23.86
N GLY A 397 -42.64 70.56 -24.25
CA GLY A 397 -42.09 71.71 -24.97
C GLY A 397 -42.79 71.99 -26.31
N LEU A 398 -43.08 70.94 -27.09
CA LEU A 398 -43.85 71.03 -28.33
C LEU A 398 -45.29 71.52 -28.08
N LEU A 399 -45.97 71.01 -27.05
CA LEU A 399 -47.32 71.46 -26.68
C LEU A 399 -47.32 72.94 -26.26
N PHE A 400 -46.30 73.41 -25.54
CA PHE A 400 -46.13 74.84 -25.22
C PHE A 400 -45.89 75.69 -26.48
N LEU A 401 -45.08 75.21 -27.43
CA LEU A 401 -44.83 75.90 -28.70
C LEU A 401 -46.10 75.96 -29.57
N PHE A 402 -46.87 74.88 -29.67
CA PHE A 402 -48.14 74.86 -30.40
C PHE A 402 -49.19 75.77 -29.75
N ARG A 403 -49.27 75.81 -28.42
CA ARG A 403 -50.13 76.75 -27.68
C ARG A 403 -49.72 78.21 -27.94
N ASN A 404 -48.43 78.52 -27.93
CA ASN A 404 -47.94 79.87 -28.24
C ASN A 404 -48.15 80.26 -29.72
N ARG A 405 -48.04 79.32 -30.66
CA ARG A 405 -48.35 79.55 -32.08
C ARG A 405 -49.84 79.81 -32.32
N LYS A 406 -50.72 79.08 -31.64
CA LYS A 406 -52.18 79.28 -31.71
C LYS A 406 -52.60 80.63 -31.13
N ASN A 407 -51.93 81.11 -30.07
CA ASN A 407 -52.17 82.44 -29.51
C ASN A 407 -51.63 83.59 -30.39
N ARG A 408 -50.66 83.34 -31.29
CA ARG A 408 -50.14 84.34 -32.25
C ARG A 408 -50.93 84.43 -33.56
N THR A 409 -51.85 83.50 -33.82
CA THR A 409 -52.61 83.41 -35.09
C THR A 409 -54.08 83.80 -34.97
N LEU A 410 -54.52 84.32 -33.82
CA LEU A 410 -55.80 85.01 -33.70
C LEU A 410 -55.64 86.47 -34.21
N PRO A 411 -56.29 86.86 -35.34
CA PRO A 411 -56.24 88.24 -35.80
C PRO A 411 -57.00 89.14 -34.83
N ARG A 412 -56.31 90.18 -34.35
CA ARG A 412 -56.92 91.32 -33.65
C ARG A 412 -57.83 92.02 -34.67
N LYS A 413 -59.15 91.80 -34.62
CA LYS A 413 -60.12 92.59 -35.39
C LYS A 413 -59.97 94.06 -34.97
N LEU A 414 -59.37 94.88 -35.82
CA LEU A 414 -59.59 96.33 -35.83
C LEU A 414 -61.01 96.57 -36.36
N ALA A 415 -61.83 97.27 -35.58
CA ALA A 415 -63.05 97.89 -36.07
C ALA A 415 -62.68 99.30 -36.53
N ASP A 416 -62.74 99.54 -37.84
CA ASP A 416 -62.80 100.89 -38.41
C ASP A 416 -64.21 101.44 -38.19
N PHE A 417 -64.29 102.62 -37.57
CA PHE A 417 -65.43 103.53 -37.68
C PHE A 417 -64.97 104.72 -38.54
N LYS A 418 -65.78 105.08 -39.52
CA LYS A 418 -65.70 106.29 -40.35
C LYS A 418 -67.13 106.78 -40.60
N PRO A 419 -67.40 108.05 -40.93
CA PRO A 419 -66.63 109.28 -40.74
C PRO A 419 -67.09 110.11 -39.53
#